data_AF-A0A2R6KIM0-F1
#
_entry.id   AF-A0A2R6KIM0-F1
#
_cell.length_a   1.000
_cell.length_b   1.000
_cell.length_c   1.000
_cell.angle_alpha   90.00
_cell.angle_beta   90.00
_cell.angle_gamma   90.00
#
_symmetry.space_group_name_H-M   'P 1'
#
loop_
_entity.id
_entity.type
_entity.pdbx_description
1 polymer ?
#
loop_
_entity_poly.entity_id
_entity_poly.type
_entity_poly.pdbx_seq_one_letter_code
_entity_poly.pdbx_strand_id
1 'polypeptide(L)'
;MSESPDESRQRAEADGTDAADDGDIGALRRRVEEEDDFENFGPREMAAMSPEEWEAAFDPETWITGERLLDRVEADLKSRVRDRDVFARVERFEDLLIAYSDSGYAAVYPDGSVEGRGTVLRDVKPTVALCSMDTYDIPEMPEGDLLPRPHEVPDDSSSQLGNTVLQVVAGIHVLAGLVLLGTWVLYLTGALSRPGTSTQGLNLVFLVVAALGFLAVGIFLLAVVANARLSEKFRAEEFRDRLRAVGLADGERPDVLREIDGLPEEFFEDDENVTVPGEDGDGEDTT
;
A
#
# COMPACT_ATOMS: atom_id res chain seq x y z
N MET A 1 38.07 55.23 -14.96
CA MET A 1 37.08 56.30 -14.75
C MET A 1 36.58 56.77 -16.10
N SER A 2 35.41 56.29 -16.50
CA SER A 2 34.56 56.86 -17.56
C SER A 2 33.14 56.41 -17.26
N GLU A 3 32.29 57.36 -16.90
CA GLU A 3 30.84 57.21 -16.85
C GLU A 3 30.30 56.97 -18.27
N SER A 4 29.27 56.14 -18.38
CA SER A 4 28.27 56.27 -19.42
C SER A 4 26.88 56.05 -18.78
N PRO A 5 25.96 57.02 -18.90
CA PRO A 5 24.60 56.98 -18.40
C PRO A 5 23.67 56.34 -19.43
N ASP A 6 22.44 56.08 -18.99
CA ASP A 6 21.25 55.68 -19.78
C ASP A 6 20.88 54.20 -19.71
N GLU A 7 20.11 53.85 -18.67
CA GLU A 7 18.91 53.03 -18.83
C GLU A 7 17.93 53.31 -17.67
N SER A 8 17.54 54.58 -17.57
CA SER A 8 16.32 54.98 -16.89
C SER A 8 15.17 54.94 -17.89
N ARG A 9 14.61 53.74 -18.12
CA ARG A 9 13.27 53.58 -18.68
C ARG A 9 12.52 52.49 -17.92
N GLN A 10 11.39 52.92 -17.35
CA GLN A 10 10.28 52.13 -16.82
C GLN A 10 10.49 51.48 -15.44
N ARG A 11 10.53 52.37 -14.44
CA ARG A 11 9.76 52.17 -13.20
C ARG A 11 8.45 52.95 -13.37
N ALA A 12 7.41 52.29 -13.85
CA ALA A 12 6.03 52.77 -13.79
C ALA A 12 5.11 51.55 -13.83
N GLU A 13 4.36 51.39 -12.75
CA GLU A 13 3.11 50.62 -12.65
C GLU A 13 3.26 49.09 -12.63
N ALA A 14 3.81 48.60 -11.51
CA ALA A 14 3.42 47.32 -10.93
C ALA A 14 2.80 47.62 -9.56
N ASP A 15 1.64 48.27 -9.58
CA ASP A 15 0.78 48.48 -8.43
C ASP A 15 -0.65 48.49 -8.97
N GLY A 16 -1.33 47.35 -8.83
CA GLY A 16 -2.59 47.07 -9.50
C GLY A 16 -2.86 45.58 -9.62
N THR A 17 -2.53 44.80 -8.59
CA THR A 17 -3.28 43.58 -8.32
C THR A 17 -4.44 44.04 -7.45
N ASP A 18 -5.44 44.63 -8.09
CA ASP A 18 -6.76 44.70 -7.49
C ASP A 18 -7.10 43.26 -7.10
N ALA A 19 -7.32 43.06 -5.80
CA ALA A 19 -8.05 41.90 -5.34
C ALA A 19 -9.34 41.86 -6.16
N ALA A 20 -9.43 40.94 -7.12
CA ALA A 20 -10.70 40.62 -7.74
C ALA A 20 -11.62 40.28 -6.57
N ASP A 21 -12.66 41.08 -6.39
CA ASP A 21 -13.64 40.92 -5.32
C ASP A 21 -14.12 39.46 -5.34
N ASP A 22 -14.19 38.77 -4.19
CA ASP A 22 -14.59 37.35 -4.11
C ASP A 22 -15.88 37.03 -4.89
N GLY A 23 -16.75 38.05 -5.04
CA GLY A 23 -17.96 38.00 -5.85
C GLY A 23 -17.75 37.85 -7.37
N ASP A 24 -16.65 38.36 -7.92
CA ASP A 24 -16.32 38.27 -9.35
C ASP A 24 -15.75 36.88 -9.70
N ILE A 25 -14.86 36.35 -8.87
CA ILE A 25 -14.32 34.98 -9.02
C ILE A 25 -15.45 33.95 -8.91
N GLY A 26 -16.35 34.09 -7.94
CA GLY A 26 -17.51 33.20 -7.79
C GLY A 26 -18.53 33.28 -8.95
N ALA A 27 -18.59 34.40 -9.68
CA ALA A 27 -19.39 34.53 -10.89
C ALA A 27 -18.71 33.90 -12.11
N LEU A 28 -17.39 34.03 -12.19
CA LEU A 28 -16.58 33.38 -13.22
C LEU A 28 -16.62 31.85 -13.07
N ARG A 29 -16.55 31.33 -11.85
CA ARG A 29 -16.65 29.89 -11.56
C ARG A 29 -17.95 29.28 -12.09
N ARG A 30 -19.10 29.86 -11.75
CA ARG A 30 -20.40 29.36 -12.23
C ARG A 30 -20.49 29.35 -13.75
N ARG A 31 -19.86 30.31 -14.42
CA ARG A 31 -19.83 30.37 -15.88
C ARG A 31 -18.98 29.23 -16.45
N VAL A 32 -17.81 28.98 -15.86
CA VAL A 32 -16.93 27.88 -16.26
C VAL A 32 -17.60 26.52 -16.02
N GLU A 33 -18.26 26.32 -14.87
CA GLU A 33 -19.04 25.11 -14.56
C GLU A 33 -20.20 24.87 -15.54
N GLU A 34 -20.76 25.91 -16.13
CA GLU A 34 -21.82 25.82 -17.15
C GLU A 34 -21.29 25.61 -18.56
N GLU A 35 -20.13 26.17 -18.90
CA GLU A 35 -19.57 26.19 -20.26
C GLU A 35 -18.66 24.99 -20.54
N ASP A 36 -17.88 24.54 -19.55
CA ASP A 36 -16.90 23.47 -19.70
C ASP A 36 -17.43 22.11 -19.19
N ASP A 37 -17.24 21.07 -20.01
CA ASP A 37 -17.53 19.68 -19.64
C ASP A 37 -16.32 19.08 -18.91
N PHE A 38 -16.35 19.16 -17.57
CA PHE A 38 -15.29 18.64 -16.71
C PHE A 38 -15.14 17.11 -16.77
N GLU A 39 -16.16 16.35 -17.19
CA GLU A 39 -16.08 14.88 -17.29
C GLU A 39 -15.22 14.41 -18.48
N ASN A 40 -15.08 15.26 -19.51
CA ASN A 40 -14.26 15.00 -20.70
C ASN A 40 -13.10 15.99 -20.84
N PHE A 41 -12.66 16.56 -19.72
CA PHE A 41 -11.61 17.57 -19.69
C PHE A 41 -10.22 16.97 -19.90
N GLY A 42 -9.49 17.47 -20.90
CA GLY A 42 -8.19 16.93 -21.29
C GLY A 42 -7.10 18.00 -21.48
N PRO A 43 -5.89 17.60 -21.92
CA PRO A 43 -4.75 18.52 -22.08
C PRO A 43 -4.97 19.65 -23.10
N ARG A 44 -5.94 19.52 -24.02
CA ARG A 44 -6.23 20.56 -25.01
C ARG A 44 -7.14 21.63 -24.43
N GLU A 45 -8.11 21.20 -23.63
CA GLU A 45 -9.07 22.03 -22.91
C GLU A 45 -8.33 22.84 -21.84
N MET A 46 -7.39 22.21 -21.12
CA MET A 46 -6.44 22.89 -20.22
C MET A 46 -5.66 24.02 -20.89
N ALA A 47 -5.28 23.85 -22.16
CA ALA A 47 -4.50 24.84 -22.92
C ALA A 47 -5.37 25.96 -23.51
N ALA A 48 -6.69 25.76 -23.58
CA ALA A 48 -7.65 26.73 -24.08
C ALA A 48 -8.20 27.65 -22.98
N MET A 49 -8.22 27.16 -21.74
CA MET A 49 -8.72 27.90 -20.57
C MET A 49 -7.79 29.07 -20.20
N SER A 50 -8.37 30.24 -19.96
CA SER A 50 -7.62 31.43 -19.54
C SER A 50 -7.15 31.31 -18.09
N PRO A 51 -6.11 32.07 -17.67
CA PRO A 51 -5.62 32.05 -16.29
C PRO A 51 -6.70 32.39 -15.24
N GLU A 52 -7.60 33.31 -15.59
CA GLU A 52 -8.69 33.78 -14.70
C GLU A 52 -9.77 32.70 -14.55
N GLU A 53 -10.12 32.00 -15.64
CA GLU A 53 -11.05 30.86 -15.60
C GLU A 53 -10.44 29.67 -14.84
N TRP A 54 -9.13 29.44 -14.98
CA TRP A 54 -8.37 28.46 -14.20
C TRP A 54 -8.43 28.76 -12.70
N GLU A 55 -8.16 30.00 -12.31
CA GLU A 55 -8.16 30.43 -10.91
C GLU A 55 -9.57 30.37 -10.31
N ALA A 56 -10.60 30.71 -11.08
CA ALA A 56 -11.98 30.56 -10.65
C ALA A 56 -12.41 29.09 -10.51
N ALA A 57 -11.98 28.21 -11.42
CA ALA A 57 -12.30 26.78 -11.39
C ALA A 57 -11.55 26.01 -10.29
N PHE A 58 -10.33 26.42 -9.96
CA PHE A 58 -9.46 25.75 -8.98
C PHE A 58 -9.04 26.68 -7.83
N ASP A 59 -10.01 27.42 -7.30
CA ASP A 59 -9.81 28.40 -6.24
C ASP A 59 -9.44 27.71 -4.90
N PRO A 60 -8.20 27.89 -4.41
CA PRO A 60 -7.76 27.29 -3.16
C PRO A 60 -8.56 27.76 -1.93
N GLU A 61 -9.18 28.94 -1.98
CA GLU A 61 -9.97 29.49 -0.87
C GLU A 61 -11.31 28.76 -0.69
N THR A 62 -11.78 28.05 -1.73
CA THR A 62 -12.97 27.19 -1.63
C THR A 62 -12.68 25.81 -1.08
N TRP A 63 -11.42 25.42 -0.99
CA TRP A 63 -11.05 24.09 -0.53
C TRP A 63 -11.37 23.92 0.96
N ILE A 64 -11.78 22.71 1.29
CA ILE A 64 -12.03 22.31 2.67
C ILE A 64 -10.70 22.28 3.42
N THR A 65 -10.62 23.08 4.49
CA THR A 65 -9.50 23.13 5.45
C THR A 65 -10.02 22.95 6.88
N GLY A 66 -9.12 22.97 7.87
CA GLY A 66 -9.42 22.84 9.29
C GLY A 66 -9.72 21.40 9.72
N GLU A 67 -10.43 21.26 10.83
CA GLU A 67 -10.87 19.96 11.36
C GLU A 67 -11.66 19.15 10.33
N ARG A 68 -12.51 19.82 9.54
CA ARG A 68 -13.33 19.17 8.50
C ARG A 68 -12.47 18.49 7.42
N LEU A 69 -11.32 19.06 7.07
CA LEU A 69 -10.39 18.41 6.15
C LEU A 69 -9.82 17.14 6.80
N LEU A 70 -9.36 17.27 8.04
CA LEU A 70 -8.69 16.18 8.75
C LEU A 70 -9.63 15.00 9.01
N ASP A 71 -10.91 15.26 9.32
CA ASP A 71 -11.93 14.22 9.45
C ASP A 71 -12.16 13.46 8.13
N ARG A 72 -12.20 14.20 7.01
CA ARG A 72 -12.36 13.62 5.66
C ARG A 72 -11.15 12.76 5.29
N VAL A 73 -9.94 13.27 5.52
CA VAL A 73 -8.69 12.56 5.25
C VAL A 73 -8.56 11.32 6.14
N GLU A 74 -8.93 11.41 7.41
CA GLU A 74 -8.90 10.29 8.33
C GLU A 74 -9.81 9.15 7.86
N ALA A 75 -11.05 9.47 7.47
CA ALA A 75 -11.99 8.48 6.96
C ALA A 75 -11.49 7.80 5.67
N ASP A 76 -11.00 8.58 4.72
CA ASP A 76 -10.50 8.05 3.45
C ASP A 76 -9.24 7.20 3.63
N LEU A 77 -8.25 7.69 4.39
CA LEU A 77 -7.02 6.93 4.67
C LEU A 77 -7.30 5.64 5.42
N LYS A 78 -8.16 5.68 6.43
CA LYS A 78 -8.54 4.46 7.16
C LYS A 78 -9.28 3.47 6.27
N SER A 79 -10.09 3.94 5.31
CA SER A 79 -10.68 3.06 4.28
C SER A 79 -9.61 2.42 3.41
N ARG A 80 -8.66 3.19 2.89
CA ARG A 80 -7.55 2.65 2.08
C ARG A 80 -6.68 1.65 2.82
N VAL A 81 -6.46 1.85 4.13
CA VAL A 81 -5.72 0.89 4.97
C VAL A 81 -6.50 -0.41 5.13
N ARG A 82 -7.82 -0.33 5.33
CA ARG A 82 -8.73 -1.48 5.38
C ARG A 82 -8.68 -2.28 4.08
N ASP A 83 -8.74 -1.58 2.95
CA ASP A 83 -8.77 -2.15 1.60
C ASP A 83 -7.39 -2.61 1.11
N ARG A 84 -6.34 -2.40 1.92
CA ARG A 84 -4.93 -2.78 1.65
C ARG A 84 -4.27 -2.01 0.51
N ASP A 85 -4.80 -0.83 0.18
CA ASP A 85 -4.19 0.10 -0.77
C ASP A 85 -3.03 0.89 -0.13
N VAL A 86 -3.09 1.12 1.17
CA VAL A 86 -2.05 1.82 1.95
C VAL A 86 -1.65 1.00 3.17
N PHE A 87 -0.35 0.86 3.42
CA PHE A 87 0.16 0.29 4.67
C PHE A 87 0.62 1.40 5.60
N ALA A 88 -0.28 1.83 6.48
CA ALA A 88 0.03 2.81 7.52
C ALA A 88 -0.92 2.64 8.72
N ARG A 89 -0.43 2.99 9.90
CA ARG A 89 -1.25 3.28 11.08
C ARG A 89 -1.61 4.75 11.06
N VAL A 90 -2.89 5.06 11.29
CA VAL A 90 -3.46 6.42 11.19
C VAL A 90 -3.92 6.85 12.57
N GLU A 91 -3.36 7.94 13.07
CA GLU A 91 -3.67 8.50 14.40
C GLU A 91 -3.97 9.99 14.29
N ARG A 92 -5.02 10.43 15.00
CA ARG A 92 -5.54 11.79 15.00
C ARG A 92 -5.22 12.45 16.34
N PHE A 93 -4.71 13.67 16.27
CA PHE A 93 -4.57 14.65 17.36
C PHE A 93 -5.36 15.90 16.97
N GLU A 94 -5.73 16.76 17.92
CA GLU A 94 -6.62 17.93 17.69
C GLU A 94 -6.35 18.64 16.34
N ASP A 95 -5.13 19.15 16.16
CA ASP A 95 -4.73 19.90 14.96
C ASP A 95 -3.78 19.12 14.02
N LEU A 96 -3.70 17.78 14.15
CA LEU A 96 -2.73 16.99 13.38
C LEU A 96 -3.26 15.59 13.07
N LEU A 97 -3.09 15.13 11.84
CA LEU A 97 -3.35 13.74 11.46
C LEU A 97 -2.05 13.10 10.97
N ILE A 98 -1.69 11.95 11.54
CA ILE A 98 -0.44 11.26 11.21
C ILE A 98 -0.77 9.89 10.65
N ALA A 99 -0.21 9.60 9.48
CA ALA A 99 -0.13 8.26 8.93
C ALA A 99 1.33 7.80 8.97
N TYR A 100 1.62 6.61 9.48
CA TYR A 100 2.99 6.12 9.56
C TYR A 100 3.13 4.62 9.35
N SER A 101 4.31 4.24 8.89
CA SER A 101 4.75 2.88 8.62
C SER A 101 6.09 2.61 9.28
N ASP A 102 6.64 1.43 9.06
CA ASP A 102 7.96 1.02 9.53
C ASP A 102 9.11 1.88 8.99
N SER A 103 8.91 2.54 7.85
CA SER A 103 10.00 3.22 7.11
C SER A 103 9.67 4.64 6.65
N GLY A 104 8.50 5.17 6.99
CA GLY A 104 8.10 6.50 6.58
C GLY A 104 6.78 6.94 7.22
N TYR A 105 6.51 8.23 7.13
CA TYR A 105 5.35 8.88 7.71
C TYR A 105 4.84 10.01 6.82
N ALA A 106 3.62 10.44 7.09
CA ALA A 106 3.04 11.67 6.61
C ALA A 106 2.26 12.34 7.74
N ALA A 107 2.55 13.62 7.97
CA ALA A 107 1.84 14.50 8.88
C ALA A 107 0.98 15.46 8.04
N VAL A 108 -0.31 15.52 8.34
CA VAL A 108 -1.30 16.37 7.67
C VAL A 108 -1.80 17.41 8.66
N TYR A 109 -1.65 18.67 8.29
CA TYR A 109 -2.04 19.82 9.11
C TYR A 109 -3.39 20.39 8.65
N PRO A 110 -4.05 21.24 9.46
CA PRO A 110 -5.40 21.74 9.16
C PRO A 110 -5.42 22.66 7.94
N ASP A 111 -4.30 23.29 7.58
CA ASP A 111 -4.15 24.09 6.37
C ASP A 111 -4.04 23.25 5.08
N GLY A 112 -4.03 21.92 5.20
CA GLY A 112 -3.86 20.98 4.09
C GLY A 112 -2.41 20.76 3.67
N SER A 113 -1.44 21.35 4.38
CA SER A 113 -0.04 21.04 4.16
C SER A 113 0.27 19.60 4.61
N VAL A 114 1.18 18.95 3.87
CA VAL A 114 1.59 17.56 4.13
C VAL A 114 3.10 17.46 4.17
N GLU A 115 3.62 17.10 5.34
CA GLU A 115 5.03 16.82 5.57
C GLU A 115 5.28 15.33 5.73
N GLY A 116 6.49 14.87 5.41
CA GLY A 116 6.84 13.47 5.63
C GLY A 116 7.85 12.90 4.64
N ARG A 117 7.95 11.57 4.62
CA ARG A 117 8.86 10.81 3.75
C ARG A 117 8.36 9.40 3.48
N GLY A 118 8.92 8.81 2.43
CA GLY A 118 8.66 7.43 2.05
C GLY A 118 7.36 7.24 1.26
N THR A 119 6.89 6.00 1.20
CA THR A 119 5.68 5.63 0.45
C THR A 119 4.42 6.24 1.07
N VAL A 120 4.37 6.38 2.40
CA VAL A 120 3.23 6.97 3.09
C VAL A 120 2.95 8.41 2.62
N LEU A 121 3.99 9.25 2.46
CA LEU A 121 3.83 10.60 1.90
C LEU A 121 3.25 10.57 0.48
N ARG A 122 3.70 9.63 -0.35
CA ARG A 122 3.24 9.48 -1.74
C ARG A 122 1.76 9.11 -1.80
N ASP A 123 1.28 8.33 -0.84
CA ASP A 123 -0.10 7.85 -0.79
C ASP A 123 -1.05 8.85 -0.11
N VAL A 124 -0.55 9.60 0.87
CA VAL A 124 -1.34 10.61 1.62
C VAL A 124 -1.54 11.90 0.83
N LYS A 125 -0.54 12.39 0.10
CA LYS A 125 -0.66 13.66 -0.66
C LYS A 125 -1.86 13.70 -1.62
N PRO A 126 -2.08 12.68 -2.49
CA PRO A 126 -3.26 12.65 -3.34
C PRO A 126 -4.56 12.59 -2.54
N THR A 127 -4.56 11.88 -1.42
CA THR A 127 -5.74 11.75 -0.55
C THR A 127 -6.14 13.09 0.05
N VAL A 128 -5.18 13.88 0.55
CA VAL A 128 -5.44 15.22 1.08
C VAL A 128 -6.00 16.15 0.02
N ALA A 129 -5.44 16.13 -1.19
CA ALA A 129 -5.92 16.94 -2.31
C ALA A 129 -7.34 16.56 -2.76
N LEU A 130 -7.71 15.28 -2.72
CA LEU A 130 -9.07 14.86 -3.03
C LEU A 130 -10.03 15.24 -1.89
N CYS A 131 -9.63 15.04 -0.64
CA CYS A 131 -10.46 15.35 0.53
C CYS A 131 -10.69 16.85 0.72
N SER A 132 -9.81 17.70 0.20
CA SER A 132 -9.98 19.15 0.20
C SER A 132 -11.03 19.62 -0.83
N MET A 133 -11.39 18.78 -1.80
CA MET A 133 -12.50 19.07 -2.72
C MET A 133 -13.83 18.73 -2.06
N ASP A 134 -14.81 19.62 -2.20
CA ASP A 134 -16.17 19.44 -1.68
C ASP A 134 -16.97 18.38 -2.44
N THR A 135 -16.73 18.26 -3.75
CA THR A 135 -17.34 17.29 -4.67
C THR A 135 -16.87 15.86 -4.48
N TYR A 136 -15.72 15.65 -3.81
CA TYR A 136 -15.22 14.31 -3.55
C TYR A 136 -16.06 13.62 -2.47
N ASP A 137 -16.57 12.43 -2.80
CA ASP A 137 -17.34 11.62 -1.87
C ASP A 137 -16.41 10.80 -0.97
N ILE A 138 -16.60 10.94 0.34
CA ILE A 138 -15.71 10.35 1.34
C ILE A 138 -16.35 9.05 1.84
N PRO A 139 -15.61 7.92 1.84
CA PRO A 139 -16.14 6.68 2.37
C PRO A 139 -16.48 6.80 3.85
N GLU A 140 -17.47 6.02 4.29
CA GLU A 140 -17.81 5.95 5.71
C GLU A 140 -16.62 5.45 6.55
N MET A 141 -16.43 6.10 7.70
CA MET A 141 -15.35 5.79 8.64
C MET A 141 -15.42 4.31 9.05
N PRO A 142 -14.35 3.52 8.84
CA PRO A 142 -14.33 2.16 9.35
C PRO A 142 -14.33 2.12 10.87
N GLU A 143 -15.04 1.13 11.40
CA GLU A 143 -14.96 0.76 12.80
C GLU A 143 -13.94 -0.38 13.02
N GLY A 144 -13.25 -0.36 14.17
CA GLY A 144 -12.38 -1.44 14.62
C GLY A 144 -10.91 -1.35 14.17
N ASP A 145 -10.17 -2.41 14.46
CA ASP A 145 -8.74 -2.53 14.13
C ASP A 145 -8.55 -2.77 12.62
N LEU A 146 -7.91 -1.81 11.94
CA LEU A 146 -7.74 -1.85 10.47
C LEU A 146 -6.61 -2.78 10.03
N LEU A 147 -5.55 -2.84 10.83
CA LEU A 147 -4.39 -3.69 10.59
C LEU A 147 -4.49 -4.95 11.46
N PRO A 148 -4.22 -6.14 10.90
CA PRO A 148 -4.20 -7.36 11.70
C PRO A 148 -3.03 -7.30 12.68
N ARG A 149 -3.18 -7.97 13.82
CA ARG A 149 -2.06 -8.13 14.74
C ARG A 149 -1.01 -9.06 14.12
N PRO A 150 0.29 -8.91 14.45
CA PRO A 150 1.35 -9.75 13.87
C PRO A 150 1.10 -11.27 14.00
N HIS A 151 0.46 -11.72 15.06
CA HIS A 151 0.17 -13.15 15.27
C HIS A 151 -1.08 -13.65 14.53
N GLU A 152 -1.92 -12.75 14.02
CA GLU A 152 -3.13 -13.07 13.26
C GLU A 152 -2.84 -13.26 11.76
N VAL A 153 -1.67 -12.82 11.29
CA VAL A 153 -1.22 -13.00 9.91
C VAL A 153 -1.05 -14.50 9.62
N PRO A 154 -1.86 -15.11 8.75
CA PRO A 154 -1.74 -16.53 8.42
C PRO A 154 -0.40 -16.81 7.74
N ASP A 155 0.18 -17.98 8.01
CA ASP A 155 1.38 -18.45 7.29
C ASP A 155 1.08 -18.78 5.81
N ASP A 156 -0.17 -19.11 5.49
CA ASP A 156 -0.59 -19.59 4.17
C ASP A 156 -1.62 -18.62 3.56
N SER A 157 -1.21 -17.91 2.50
CA SER A 157 -2.07 -16.98 1.75
C SER A 157 -2.88 -17.68 0.64
N SER A 158 -3.79 -16.93 0.00
CA SER A 158 -4.81 -17.36 -0.97
C SER A 158 -4.31 -18.14 -2.21
N SER A 159 -3.00 -18.22 -2.45
CA SER A 159 -2.37 -18.97 -3.56
C SER A 159 -2.28 -20.48 -3.33
N GLN A 160 -2.66 -20.98 -2.14
CA GLN A 160 -2.51 -22.40 -1.76
C GLN A 160 -3.13 -23.37 -2.78
N LEU A 161 -4.27 -23.02 -3.38
CA LEU A 161 -4.93 -23.86 -4.39
C LEU A 161 -4.09 -23.99 -5.67
N GLY A 162 -3.54 -22.89 -6.18
CA GLY A 162 -2.69 -22.89 -7.38
C GLY A 162 -1.40 -23.69 -7.16
N ASN A 163 -0.78 -23.51 -5.99
CA ASN A 163 0.40 -24.26 -5.60
C ASN A 163 0.10 -25.77 -5.47
N THR A 164 -1.04 -26.12 -4.87
CA THR A 164 -1.48 -27.51 -4.69
C THR A 164 -1.67 -28.20 -6.04
N VAL A 165 -2.33 -27.55 -7.01
CA VAL A 165 -2.50 -28.09 -8.37
C VAL A 165 -1.14 -28.35 -9.02
N LEU A 166 -0.23 -27.39 -8.96
CA LEU A 166 1.11 -27.53 -9.54
C LEU A 166 1.90 -28.66 -8.87
N GLN A 167 1.79 -28.81 -7.55
CA GLN A 167 2.43 -29.88 -6.79
C GLN A 167 1.84 -31.26 -7.14
N VAL A 168 0.53 -31.37 -7.31
CA VAL A 168 -0.14 -32.63 -7.74
C VAL A 168 0.33 -33.02 -9.14
N VAL A 169 0.34 -32.07 -10.08
CA VAL A 169 0.82 -32.30 -11.45
C VAL A 169 2.29 -32.72 -11.43
N ALA A 170 3.12 -32.05 -10.63
CA ALA A 170 4.52 -32.40 -10.47
C ALA A 170 4.70 -33.82 -9.89
N GLY A 171 3.91 -34.18 -8.88
CA GLY A 171 3.89 -35.52 -8.28
C GLY A 171 3.51 -36.61 -9.28
N ILE A 172 2.51 -36.36 -10.13
CA ILE A 172 2.13 -37.28 -11.22
C ILE A 172 3.27 -37.44 -12.23
N HIS A 173 3.96 -36.37 -12.60
CA HIS A 173 5.10 -36.43 -13.52
C HIS A 173 6.27 -37.23 -12.92
N VAL A 174 6.62 -36.99 -11.66
CA VAL A 174 7.65 -37.77 -10.96
C VAL A 174 7.24 -39.24 -10.91
N LEU A 175 5.98 -39.54 -10.54
CA LEU A 175 5.48 -40.91 -10.48
C LEU A 175 5.53 -41.60 -11.86
N ALA A 176 5.06 -40.93 -12.92
CA ALA A 176 5.11 -41.45 -14.28
C ALA A 176 6.56 -41.74 -14.72
N GLY A 177 7.48 -40.82 -14.43
CA GLY A 177 8.91 -40.99 -14.69
C GLY A 177 9.50 -42.19 -13.95
N LEU A 178 9.17 -42.36 -12.66
CA LEU A 178 9.59 -43.51 -11.86
C LEU A 178 9.00 -44.83 -12.35
N VAL A 179 7.74 -44.85 -12.77
CA VAL A 179 7.08 -46.04 -13.32
C VAL A 179 7.73 -46.46 -14.64
N LEU A 180 8.02 -45.50 -15.53
CA LEU A 180 8.73 -45.77 -16.77
C LEU A 180 10.14 -46.29 -16.50
N LEU A 181 10.90 -45.64 -15.62
CA LEU A 181 12.25 -46.07 -15.25
C LEU A 181 12.25 -47.46 -14.59
N GLY A 182 11.29 -47.73 -13.70
CA GLY A 182 11.11 -49.04 -13.08
C GLY A 182 10.78 -50.13 -14.10
N THR A 183 9.92 -49.83 -15.09
CA THR A 183 9.60 -50.74 -16.20
C THR A 183 10.85 -51.07 -17.01
N TRP A 184 11.70 -50.08 -17.29
CA TRP A 184 12.97 -50.28 -17.97
C TRP A 184 13.91 -51.20 -17.18
N VAL A 185 14.08 -50.99 -15.87
CA VAL A 185 14.93 -51.81 -15.00
C VAL A 185 14.43 -53.25 -14.90
N LEU A 186 13.13 -53.45 -14.72
CA LEU A 186 12.52 -54.77 -14.63
C LEU A 186 12.63 -55.55 -15.96
N TYR A 187 12.61 -54.84 -17.08
CA TYR A 187 12.87 -55.44 -18.38
C TYR A 187 14.35 -55.83 -18.53
N LEU A 188 15.28 -54.96 -18.12
CA LEU A 188 16.73 -55.22 -18.20
C LEU A 188 17.16 -56.41 -17.34
N THR A 189 16.53 -56.60 -16.18
CA THR A 189 16.79 -57.72 -15.26
C THR A 189 16.11 -59.03 -15.68
N GLY A 190 15.34 -59.02 -16.77
CA GLY A 190 14.63 -60.20 -17.28
C GLY A 190 13.38 -60.57 -16.49
N ALA A 191 13.01 -59.81 -15.45
CA ALA A 191 11.82 -60.05 -14.64
C ALA A 191 10.51 -59.89 -15.44
N LEU A 192 10.51 -59.00 -16.43
CA LEU A 192 9.38 -58.74 -17.35
C LEU A 192 9.50 -59.49 -18.69
N SER A 193 10.67 -60.04 -19.00
CA SER A 193 10.96 -60.70 -20.27
C SER A 193 10.43 -62.14 -20.24
N ARG A 194 9.17 -62.35 -20.63
CA ARG A 194 8.64 -63.71 -20.83
C ARG A 194 9.24 -64.34 -22.09
N PRO A 195 9.63 -65.64 -22.06
CA PRO A 195 10.05 -66.32 -23.27
C PRO A 195 8.90 -66.37 -24.28
N GLY A 196 9.04 -65.68 -25.43
CA GLY A 196 8.07 -65.71 -26.54
C GLY A 196 7.46 -64.36 -26.94
N THR A 197 7.70 -63.26 -26.22
CA THR A 197 7.28 -61.92 -26.67
C THR A 197 8.34 -61.28 -27.56
N SER A 198 8.07 -61.17 -28.85
CA SER A 198 8.92 -60.43 -29.79
C SER A 198 9.03 -58.96 -29.35
N THR A 199 10.25 -58.53 -29.04
CA THR A 199 10.62 -57.20 -28.53
C THR A 199 10.51 -56.09 -29.59
N GLN A 200 9.95 -56.41 -30.75
CA GLN A 200 10.02 -55.63 -31.98
C GLN A 200 9.21 -54.32 -31.94
N GLY A 201 8.40 -54.08 -30.91
CA GLY A 201 7.59 -52.86 -30.75
C GLY A 201 7.99 -51.92 -29.60
N LEU A 202 8.87 -52.35 -28.68
CA LEU A 202 9.26 -51.55 -27.51
C LEU A 202 10.65 -50.96 -27.72
N ASN A 203 10.69 -49.70 -28.13
CA ASN A 203 11.94 -48.97 -28.23
C ASN A 203 12.39 -48.51 -26.84
N LEU A 204 13.29 -49.29 -26.22
CA LEU A 204 13.81 -49.01 -24.87
C LEU A 204 14.43 -47.63 -24.75
N VAL A 205 15.03 -47.10 -25.82
CA VAL A 205 15.63 -45.76 -25.82
C VAL A 205 14.54 -44.71 -25.61
N PHE A 206 13.42 -44.80 -26.32
CA PHE A 206 12.28 -43.89 -26.13
C PHE A 206 11.72 -43.96 -24.71
N LEU A 207 11.69 -45.15 -24.10
CA LEU A 207 11.16 -45.34 -22.75
C LEU A 207 12.04 -44.68 -21.69
N VAL A 208 13.37 -44.79 -21.82
CA VAL A 208 14.32 -44.09 -20.93
C VAL A 208 14.25 -42.57 -21.15
N VAL A 209 14.24 -42.12 -22.40
CA VAL A 209 14.16 -40.68 -22.72
C VAL A 209 12.85 -40.08 -22.17
N ALA A 210 11.72 -40.76 -22.34
CA ALA A 210 10.45 -40.34 -21.76
C ALA A 210 10.50 -40.33 -20.23
N ALA A 211 11.06 -41.37 -19.59
CA ALA A 211 11.21 -41.41 -18.14
C ALA A 211 12.00 -40.21 -17.60
N LEU A 212 13.15 -39.92 -18.21
CA LEU A 212 13.97 -38.77 -17.85
C LEU A 212 13.25 -37.44 -18.11
N GLY A 213 12.50 -37.32 -19.20
CA GLY A 213 11.70 -36.14 -19.50
C GLY A 213 10.62 -35.88 -18.43
N PHE A 214 9.86 -36.92 -18.06
CA PHE A 214 8.86 -36.82 -17.00
C PHE A 214 9.48 -36.47 -15.64
N LEU A 215 10.60 -37.10 -15.28
CA LEU A 215 11.32 -36.76 -14.04
C LEU A 215 11.84 -35.32 -14.06
N ALA A 216 12.44 -34.88 -15.17
CA ALA A 216 12.98 -33.52 -15.30
C ALA A 216 11.87 -32.47 -15.15
N VAL A 217 10.73 -32.65 -15.84
CA VAL A 217 9.58 -31.76 -15.73
C VAL A 217 9.02 -31.78 -14.30
N GLY A 218 8.81 -32.97 -13.72
CA GLY A 218 8.28 -33.10 -12.36
C GLY A 218 9.17 -32.43 -11.31
N ILE A 219 10.48 -32.66 -11.37
CA ILE A 219 11.46 -32.03 -10.46
C ILE A 219 11.48 -30.51 -10.66
N PHE A 220 11.45 -30.03 -11.90
CA PHE A 220 11.40 -28.61 -12.20
C PHE A 220 10.16 -27.94 -11.60
N LEU A 221 8.98 -28.54 -11.79
CA LEU A 221 7.74 -28.03 -11.21
C LEU A 221 7.78 -28.02 -9.66
N LEU A 222 8.33 -29.06 -9.03
CA LEU A 222 8.53 -29.09 -7.58
C LEU A 222 9.47 -27.98 -7.10
N ALA A 223 10.54 -27.68 -7.85
CA ALA A 223 11.46 -26.60 -7.51
C ALA A 223 10.78 -25.23 -7.58
N VAL A 224 9.93 -24.99 -8.60
CA VAL A 224 9.13 -23.77 -8.72
C VAL A 224 8.19 -23.61 -7.52
N VAL A 225 7.45 -24.68 -7.18
CA VAL A 225 6.56 -24.73 -6.01
C VAL A 225 7.31 -24.44 -4.71
N ALA A 226 8.45 -25.10 -4.50
CA ALA A 226 9.25 -24.94 -3.29
C ALA A 226 9.75 -23.50 -3.13
N ASN A 227 10.21 -22.88 -4.23
CA ASN A 227 10.64 -21.48 -4.21
C ASN A 227 9.48 -20.52 -3.94
N ALA A 228 8.31 -20.77 -4.53
CA ALA A 228 7.10 -19.98 -4.26
C ALA A 228 6.71 -20.03 -2.78
N ARG A 229 6.66 -21.24 -2.19
CA ARG A 229 6.31 -21.43 -0.78
C ARG A 229 7.30 -20.77 0.18
N LEU A 230 8.60 -20.83 -0.12
CA LEU A 230 9.62 -20.13 0.67
C LEU A 230 9.43 -18.62 0.58
N SER A 231 9.23 -18.08 -0.63
CA SER A 231 9.00 -16.65 -0.81
C SER A 231 7.74 -16.17 -0.09
N GLU A 232 6.67 -16.96 -0.06
CA GLU A 232 5.44 -16.63 0.67
C GLU A 232 5.69 -16.57 2.18
N LYS A 233 6.40 -17.57 2.73
CA LYS A 233 6.77 -17.57 4.15
C LYS A 233 7.61 -16.33 4.53
N PHE A 234 8.61 -15.99 3.72
CA PHE A 234 9.43 -14.80 3.98
C PHE A 234 8.60 -13.52 3.91
N ARG A 235 7.68 -13.40 2.96
CA ARG A 235 6.80 -12.23 2.86
C ARG A 235 5.86 -12.12 4.06
N ALA A 236 5.35 -13.25 4.56
CA ALA A 236 4.51 -13.26 5.75
C ALA A 236 5.31 -12.84 6.99
N GLU A 237 6.53 -13.35 7.16
CA GLU A 237 7.44 -12.94 8.24
C GLU A 237 7.81 -11.46 8.15
N GLU A 238 8.19 -10.97 6.97
CA GLU A 238 8.49 -9.56 6.73
C GLU A 238 7.28 -8.68 7.03
N PHE A 239 6.08 -9.07 6.62
CA PHE A 239 4.86 -8.33 6.94
C PHE A 239 4.60 -8.27 8.44
N ARG A 240 4.81 -9.38 9.17
CA ARG A 240 4.72 -9.38 10.65
C ARG A 240 5.73 -8.45 11.27
N ASP A 241 6.98 -8.48 10.81
CA ASP A 241 8.04 -7.60 11.33
C ASP A 241 7.67 -6.13 11.12
N ARG A 242 7.13 -5.78 9.96
CA ARG A 242 6.63 -4.42 9.67
C ARG A 242 5.46 -4.03 10.56
N LEU A 243 4.52 -4.93 10.85
CA LEU A 243 3.43 -4.67 11.81
C LEU A 243 3.97 -4.43 13.22
N ARG A 244 5.00 -5.18 13.66
CA ARG A 244 5.66 -4.95 14.96
C ARG A 244 6.33 -3.59 15.00
N ALA A 245 7.04 -3.22 13.95
CA ALA A 245 7.73 -1.92 13.83
C ALA A 245 6.78 -0.71 13.85
N VAL A 246 5.50 -0.90 13.56
CA VAL A 246 4.45 0.14 13.63
C VAL A 246 3.75 0.17 15.01
N GLY A 247 4.23 -0.63 15.97
CA GLY A 247 3.74 -0.67 17.34
C GLY A 247 2.49 -1.53 17.54
N LEU A 248 2.21 -2.49 16.65
CA LEU A 248 1.07 -3.41 16.79
C LEU A 248 1.39 -4.67 17.62
N ALA A 249 2.64 -4.84 18.08
CA ALA A 249 3.01 -5.90 19.03
C ALA A 249 3.06 -5.37 20.45
N ASP A 250 3.98 -4.45 20.71
CA ASP A 250 4.36 -4.04 22.08
C ASP A 250 4.00 -2.57 22.37
N GLY A 251 3.28 -1.91 21.46
CA GLY A 251 2.93 -0.48 21.58
C GLY A 251 4.05 0.47 21.16
N GLU A 252 5.29 -0.01 21.07
CA GLU A 252 6.46 0.80 20.74
C GLU A 252 6.39 1.37 19.32
N ARG A 253 6.40 2.70 19.23
CA ARG A 253 6.22 3.45 17.98
C ARG A 253 7.56 3.66 17.26
N PRO A 254 7.58 3.69 15.93
CA PRO A 254 8.83 3.83 15.19
C PRO A 254 9.48 5.21 15.39
N ASP A 255 10.81 5.20 15.50
CA ASP A 255 11.63 6.40 15.76
C ASP A 255 11.44 7.53 14.73
N VAL A 256 11.02 7.20 13.50
CA VAL A 256 10.77 8.18 12.42
C VAL A 256 9.72 9.23 12.79
N LEU A 257 8.87 8.92 13.77
CA LEU A 257 7.86 9.86 14.28
C LEU A 257 8.47 11.01 15.07
N ARG A 258 9.69 10.86 15.63
CA ARG A 258 10.39 11.94 16.36
C ARG A 258 10.77 13.13 15.48
N GLU A 259 10.67 12.98 14.16
CA GLU A 259 10.90 14.06 13.19
C GLU A 259 9.68 14.97 13.00
N ILE A 260 8.50 14.61 13.53
CA ILE A 260 7.26 15.35 13.32
C ILE A 260 7.13 16.48 14.35
N ASP A 261 6.98 17.70 13.86
CA ASP A 261 6.70 18.86 14.70
C ASP A 261 5.23 18.84 15.19
N GLY A 262 5.00 19.19 16.45
CA GLY A 262 3.66 19.26 17.04
C GLY A 262 3.13 17.97 17.67
N LEU A 263 3.92 16.89 17.67
CA LEU A 263 3.61 15.71 18.49
C LEU A 263 3.85 15.99 19.98
N PRO A 264 2.91 15.65 20.89
CA PRO A 264 3.16 15.74 22.33
C PRO A 264 4.27 14.76 22.74
N GLU A 265 5.16 15.13 23.66
CA GLU A 265 6.26 14.23 24.09
C GLU A 265 5.75 12.95 24.76
N GLU A 266 4.58 13.01 25.40
CA GLU A 266 3.82 11.87 25.95
C GLU A 266 3.52 10.80 24.89
N PHE A 267 3.57 11.15 23.61
CA PHE A 267 3.40 10.23 22.48
C PHE A 267 4.56 9.24 22.31
N PHE A 268 5.73 9.56 22.85
CA PHE A 268 6.95 8.75 22.78
C PHE A 268 7.32 8.13 24.12
N GLU A 269 6.58 8.42 25.18
CA GLU A 269 6.77 7.79 26.47
C GLU A 269 6.21 6.37 26.39
N ASP A 270 7.11 5.39 26.47
CA ASP A 270 6.77 3.98 26.59
C ASP A 270 5.77 3.81 27.74
N ASP A 271 4.72 3.02 27.49
CA ASP A 271 3.71 2.66 28.48
C ASP A 271 4.29 1.67 29.52
N GLU A 272 5.46 1.98 30.08
CA GLU A 272 6.10 1.24 31.17
C GLU A 272 5.55 1.66 32.54
N ASN A 273 4.59 2.60 32.58
CA ASN A 273 4.01 3.09 33.83
C ASN A 273 2.47 3.10 33.87
N VAL A 274 1.82 2.10 33.28
CA VAL A 274 0.59 1.59 33.90
C VAL A 274 1.01 0.79 35.13
N THR A 275 1.40 1.51 36.19
CA THR A 275 1.17 1.03 37.55
C THR A 275 -0.27 0.57 37.61
N VAL A 276 -0.47 -0.75 37.65
CA VAL A 276 -1.69 -1.37 38.12
C VAL A 276 -2.11 -0.58 39.36
N PRO A 277 -3.28 0.09 39.38
CA PRO A 277 -3.76 0.75 40.58
C PRO A 277 -3.72 -0.30 41.68
N GLY A 278 -2.91 -0.04 42.71
CA GLY A 278 -2.80 -0.90 43.86
C GLY A 278 -4.20 -1.28 44.31
N GLU A 279 -4.39 -2.57 44.60
CA GLU A 279 -5.55 -3.05 45.33
C GLU A 279 -5.55 -2.35 46.70
N ASP A 280 -6.14 -1.15 46.76
CA ASP A 280 -6.67 -0.55 47.97
C ASP A 280 -7.92 -1.36 48.34
N GLY A 281 -7.67 -2.56 48.84
CA GLY A 281 -8.64 -3.41 49.50
C GLY A 281 -8.55 -3.18 51.00
N ASP A 282 -9.31 -2.19 51.46
CA ASP A 282 -9.61 -1.91 52.86
C ASP A 282 -9.75 -3.19 53.70
N GLY A 283 -9.05 -3.19 54.83
CA GLY A 283 -9.46 -4.02 55.95
C GLY A 283 -10.68 -3.40 56.59
N GLU A 284 -11.83 -4.06 56.50
CA GLU A 284 -12.84 -4.12 57.56
C GLU A 284 -13.88 -5.19 57.21
N ASP A 285 -13.83 -6.32 57.91
CA ASP A 285 -14.92 -6.85 58.75
C ASP A 285 -14.85 -8.40 58.87
N THR A 286 -15.31 -8.90 60.02
CA THR A 286 -15.48 -10.30 60.45
C THR A 286 -14.30 -10.98 61.16
N THR A 287 -14.17 -10.78 62.48
CA THR A 287 -14.80 -11.62 63.54
C THR A 287 -14.17 -11.32 64.90
#